data_AF-A0A847P570-F1
#
_entry.id   AF-A0A847P570-F1
#
_cell.length_a   1.000
_cell.length_b   1.000
_cell.length_c   1.000
_cell.angle_alpha   90.00
_cell.angle_beta   90.00
_cell.angle_gamma   90.00
#
_symmetry.space_group_name_H-M   'P 1'
#
loop_
_entity.id
_entity.type
_entity.pdbx_description
1 polymer ?
#
loop_
_entity_poly.entity_id
_entity_poly.type
_entity_poly.pdbx_seq_one_letter_code
_entity_poly.pdbx_strand_id
1 'polypeptide(L)'
;MRRVHIGQKLNVEDLVRIEWQKKYAEPRLLGSMLKECGITFVDLNITAQTDETVILRLAEMFADIGLFISLDLKYSRFSPESFDSHWALFLAERLRIAQAVANITKVPVPYVLHCGFGNSLGVEKKQEELITGGKEFFAWVDKMIVEQYGDVVALCETWDINADLEKQQEYWQNCLTLIEETNLGICWDFLHSWFVSTRIGQQRFPGEDFLARVDHVHACDAHVNGSGQIDYLPLTDGAVPWREYSSLLARHDYDSTIVLKVDPGYYRGLYTFLKGVSDGVSKLRFFFD
;
A
#
# COMPACT_ATOMS: atom_id res chain seq x y z
N MET A 1 -4.81 -15.37 19.97
CA MET A 1 -5.03 -13.98 19.53
C MET A 1 -4.43 -13.89 18.15
N ARG A 2 -5.23 -13.51 17.15
CA ARG A 2 -4.69 -13.21 15.82
C ARG A 2 -4.04 -11.83 15.93
N ARG A 3 -2.80 -11.70 15.49
CA ARG A 3 -1.99 -10.49 15.71
C ARG A 3 -1.74 -9.86 14.36
N VAL A 4 -2.09 -8.58 14.23
CA VAL A 4 -1.78 -7.82 13.02
C VAL A 4 -0.26 -7.78 12.80
N HIS A 5 0.13 -7.93 11.54
CA HIS A 5 1.48 -7.70 11.10
C HIS A 5 1.67 -6.21 10.89
N ILE A 6 2.71 -5.62 11.49
CA ILE A 6 3.05 -4.21 11.29
C ILE A 6 4.31 -4.12 10.42
N GLY A 7 4.25 -3.30 9.38
CA GLY A 7 5.28 -3.12 8.37
C GLY A 7 5.75 -1.68 8.26
N GLN A 8 6.87 -1.49 7.56
CA GLN A 8 7.43 -0.17 7.24
C GLN A 8 7.58 -0.04 5.74
N LYS A 9 7.07 1.06 5.17
CA LYS A 9 7.26 1.36 3.76
C LYS A 9 8.68 1.82 3.49
N LEU A 10 9.33 1.26 2.47
CA LEU A 10 10.66 1.64 2.02
C LEU A 10 10.67 1.76 0.49
N ASN A 11 11.31 2.79 -0.05
CA ASN A 11 11.51 2.92 -1.48
C ASN A 11 12.72 2.09 -1.93
N VAL A 12 12.54 1.25 -2.95
CA VAL A 12 13.63 0.42 -3.47
C VAL A 12 14.81 1.25 -3.96
N GLU A 13 14.54 2.38 -4.62
CA GLU A 13 15.58 3.28 -5.14
C GLU A 13 16.48 3.86 -4.03
N ASP A 14 15.91 4.15 -2.86
CA ASP A 14 16.66 4.65 -1.72
C ASP A 14 17.51 3.54 -1.08
N LEU A 15 16.95 2.33 -0.97
CA LEU A 15 17.63 1.18 -0.38
C LEU A 15 18.91 0.78 -1.13
N VAL A 16 19.04 1.11 -2.42
CA VAL A 16 20.25 0.81 -3.22
C VAL A 16 21.22 1.98 -3.32
N ARG A 17 20.85 3.18 -2.84
CA ARG A 17 21.70 4.37 -2.88
C ARG A 17 22.70 4.37 -1.73
N ILE A 18 23.99 4.44 -2.05
CA ILE A 18 25.09 4.41 -1.06
C ILE A 18 24.97 5.58 -0.06
N GLU A 19 24.61 6.77 -0.52
CA GLU A 19 24.45 7.97 0.29
C GLU A 19 23.30 7.81 1.29
N TRP A 20 22.21 7.18 0.84
CA TRP A 20 21.06 6.88 1.69
C TRP A 20 21.44 5.83 2.75
N GLN A 21 22.13 4.75 2.34
CA GLN A 21 22.61 3.72 3.25
C GLN A 21 23.58 4.27 4.30
N LYS A 22 24.44 5.23 3.95
CA LYS A 22 25.33 5.93 4.90
C LYS A 22 24.55 6.75 5.94
N LYS A 23 23.41 7.32 5.54
CA LYS A 23 22.54 8.12 6.44
C LYS A 23 21.67 7.23 7.34
N TYR A 24 21.18 6.11 6.80
CA TYR A 24 20.29 5.19 7.49
C TYR A 24 21.00 3.88 7.81
N ALA A 25 21.03 2.91 6.90
CA ALA A 25 21.87 1.71 6.98
C ALA A 25 21.76 0.92 5.68
N GLU A 26 22.66 -0.04 5.48
CA GLU A 26 22.46 -1.07 4.45
C GLU A 26 21.21 -1.93 4.75
N PRO A 27 20.51 -2.47 3.73
CA PRO A 27 19.19 -3.08 3.90
C PRO A 27 19.10 -4.17 4.98
N ARG A 28 20.07 -5.08 5.06
CA ARG A 28 20.07 -6.17 6.05
C ARG A 28 20.21 -5.68 7.49
N LEU A 29 21.11 -4.71 7.71
CA LEU A 29 21.30 -4.08 9.01
C LEU A 29 20.06 -3.25 9.39
N LEU A 30 19.53 -2.48 8.43
CA LEU A 30 18.31 -1.72 8.62
C LEU A 30 17.14 -2.62 9.04
N GLY A 31 16.91 -3.71 8.31
CA GLY A 31 15.84 -4.64 8.62
C GLY A 31 15.98 -5.25 10.02
N SER A 32 17.22 -5.56 10.46
CA SER A 32 17.45 -6.08 11.82
C SER A 32 17.01 -5.08 12.88
N MET A 33 17.35 -3.79 12.68
CA MET A 33 16.92 -2.71 13.59
C MET A 33 15.41 -2.46 13.53
N LEU A 34 14.79 -2.53 12.35
CA LEU A 34 13.32 -2.42 12.22
C LEU A 34 12.61 -3.55 12.96
N LYS A 35 13.13 -4.78 12.87
CA LYS A 35 12.59 -5.94 13.59
C LYS A 35 12.63 -5.72 15.11
N GLU A 36 13.70 -5.12 15.63
CA GLU A 36 13.79 -4.73 17.05
C GLU A 36 12.74 -3.68 17.43
N CYS A 37 12.35 -2.79 16.51
CA CYS A 37 11.22 -1.86 16.70
C CYS A 37 9.85 -2.54 16.63
N GLY A 38 9.78 -3.86 16.39
CA GLY A 38 8.54 -4.62 16.31
C GLY A 38 7.92 -4.72 14.91
N ILE A 39 8.65 -4.32 13.87
CA ILE A 39 8.28 -4.54 12.47
C ILE A 39 8.39 -6.03 12.14
N THR A 40 7.45 -6.51 11.32
CA THR A 40 7.35 -7.91 10.89
C THR A 40 7.49 -8.08 9.38
N PHE A 41 7.34 -7.01 8.61
CA PHE A 41 7.55 -7.00 7.17
C PHE A 41 7.99 -5.62 6.65
N VAL A 42 8.50 -5.61 5.43
CA VAL A 42 8.81 -4.38 4.70
C VAL A 42 7.89 -4.27 3.50
N ASP A 43 7.29 -3.09 3.32
CA ASP A 43 6.51 -2.77 2.12
C ASP A 43 7.42 -2.05 1.12
N LEU A 44 7.74 -2.71 0.01
CA LEU A 44 8.61 -2.17 -1.02
C LEU A 44 7.79 -1.44 -2.07
N ASN A 45 7.98 -0.12 -2.13
CA ASN A 45 7.47 0.69 -3.22
C ASN A 45 8.29 0.39 -4.49
N ILE A 46 7.64 -0.18 -5.50
CA ILE A 46 8.20 -0.55 -6.79
C ILE A 46 7.47 0.19 -7.91
N THR A 47 8.17 0.40 -9.02
CA THR A 47 7.62 0.99 -10.24
C THR A 47 7.76 0.01 -11.40
N ALA A 48 7.17 0.36 -12.55
CA ALA A 48 7.36 -0.38 -13.79
C ALA A 48 8.84 -0.47 -14.22
N GLN A 49 9.70 0.43 -13.74
CA GLN A 49 11.12 0.47 -14.07
C GLN A 49 12.01 -0.22 -13.00
N THR A 50 11.44 -0.64 -11.87
CA THR A 50 12.22 -1.32 -10.83
C THR A 50 12.69 -2.69 -11.33
N ASP A 51 13.99 -2.89 -11.28
CA ASP A 51 14.67 -4.12 -11.72
C ASP A 51 14.30 -5.32 -10.82
N GLU A 52 13.92 -6.43 -11.44
CA GLU A 52 13.59 -7.68 -10.74
C GLU A 52 14.71 -8.16 -9.82
N THR A 53 15.96 -8.12 -10.29
CA THR A 53 17.11 -8.63 -9.52
C THR A 53 17.31 -7.84 -8.24
N VAL A 54 16.99 -6.55 -8.26
CA VAL A 54 17.03 -5.69 -7.06
C VAL A 54 15.92 -6.07 -6.09
N ILE A 55 14.69 -6.28 -6.57
CA ILE A 55 13.54 -6.69 -5.75
C ILE A 55 13.85 -8.03 -5.06
N LEU A 56 14.28 -9.04 -5.83
CA LEU A 56 14.55 -10.38 -5.31
C LEU A 56 15.72 -10.36 -4.31
N ARG A 57 16.79 -9.62 -4.60
CA ARG A 57 17.92 -9.47 -3.66
C ARG A 57 17.50 -8.82 -2.34
N LEU A 58 16.65 -7.79 -2.38
CA LEU A 58 16.12 -7.19 -1.17
C LEU A 58 15.22 -8.17 -0.41
N ALA A 59 14.38 -8.93 -1.12
CA ALA A 59 13.57 -9.98 -0.51
C ALA A 59 14.42 -11.03 0.22
N GLU A 60 15.51 -11.50 -0.38
CA GLU A 60 16.45 -12.43 0.27
C GLU A 60 17.07 -11.80 1.53
N MET A 61 17.55 -10.56 1.44
CA MET A 61 18.19 -9.87 2.57
C MET A 61 17.26 -9.68 3.77
N PHE A 62 15.99 -9.35 3.52
CA PHE A 62 14.98 -9.18 4.57
C PHE A 62 14.44 -10.53 5.06
N ALA A 63 14.26 -11.52 4.19
CA ALA A 63 13.83 -12.87 4.57
C ALA A 63 14.87 -13.55 5.48
N ASP A 64 16.17 -13.38 5.21
CA ASP A 64 17.28 -13.92 6.02
C ASP A 64 17.26 -13.47 7.48
N ILE A 65 16.62 -12.33 7.76
CA ILE A 65 16.46 -11.80 9.12
C ILE A 65 15.04 -12.00 9.65
N GLY A 66 14.19 -12.74 8.93
CA GLY A 66 12.83 -13.09 9.31
C GLY A 66 11.83 -11.95 9.15
N LEU A 67 12.03 -11.05 8.19
CA LEU A 67 11.02 -10.10 7.74
C LEU A 67 10.49 -10.56 6.38
N PHE A 68 9.16 -10.63 6.23
CA PHE A 68 8.59 -10.84 4.90
C PHE A 68 8.42 -9.53 4.13
N ILE A 69 7.93 -9.61 2.91
CA ILE A 69 7.81 -8.49 1.98
C ILE A 69 6.37 -8.37 1.50
N SER A 70 5.86 -7.15 1.46
CA SER A 70 4.78 -6.75 0.56
C SER A 70 5.36 -5.87 -0.55
N LEU A 71 4.68 -5.84 -1.69
CA LEU A 71 5.06 -4.99 -2.81
C LEU A 71 3.91 -4.01 -3.10
N ASP A 72 4.26 -2.74 -3.24
CA ASP A 72 3.37 -1.69 -3.67
C ASP A 72 3.79 -1.24 -5.08
N LEU A 73 2.99 -1.61 -6.09
CA LEU A 73 3.25 -1.26 -7.48
C LEU A 73 2.64 0.10 -7.82
N LYS A 74 3.52 1.10 -7.96
CA LYS A 74 3.17 2.40 -8.52
C LYS A 74 3.26 2.42 -10.03
N TYR A 75 2.20 2.93 -10.64
CA TYR A 75 2.13 3.08 -12.07
C TYR A 75 2.37 4.53 -12.50
N SER A 76 3.46 4.78 -13.23
CA SER A 76 3.74 6.12 -13.75
C SER A 76 3.06 6.44 -15.08
N ARG A 77 2.71 5.41 -15.88
CA ARG A 77 2.07 5.54 -17.20
C ARG A 77 0.95 4.54 -17.46
N PHE A 78 0.64 3.75 -16.45
CA PHE A 78 -0.17 2.55 -16.56
C PHE A 78 -1.35 2.71 -15.57
N SER A 79 -2.52 3.15 -15.99
CA SER A 79 -3.71 3.17 -15.12
C SER A 79 -4.72 2.02 -15.41
N PRO A 80 -5.28 1.33 -14.40
CA PRO A 80 -6.18 0.17 -14.57
C PRO A 80 -7.31 0.34 -15.61
N GLU A 81 -7.85 1.55 -15.75
CA GLU A 81 -8.89 1.92 -16.74
C GLU A 81 -8.43 1.86 -18.20
N SER A 82 -7.12 1.76 -18.44
CA SER A 82 -6.51 1.65 -19.76
C SER A 82 -5.94 0.25 -19.99
N PHE A 83 -6.41 -0.73 -19.21
CA PHE A 83 -6.01 -2.12 -19.33
C PHE A 83 -6.29 -2.66 -20.73
N ASP A 84 -5.28 -3.31 -21.29
CA ASP A 84 -5.33 -3.95 -22.60
C ASP A 84 -4.40 -5.18 -22.64
N SER A 85 -4.25 -5.78 -23.81
CA SER A 85 -3.36 -6.93 -24.00
C SER A 85 -1.88 -6.66 -23.75
N HIS A 86 -1.37 -5.44 -23.97
CA HIS A 86 0.03 -5.10 -23.68
C HIS A 86 0.27 -5.03 -22.18
N TRP A 87 -0.71 -4.49 -21.46
CA TRP A 87 -0.72 -4.50 -20.01
C TRP A 87 -0.75 -5.88 -19.39
N ALA A 88 -1.54 -6.79 -19.95
CA ALA A 88 -1.63 -8.16 -19.46
C ALA A 88 -0.24 -8.83 -19.42
N LEU A 89 0.60 -8.61 -20.43
CA LEU A 89 1.97 -9.13 -20.46
C LEU A 89 2.85 -8.51 -19.36
N PHE A 90 2.79 -7.19 -19.21
CA PHE A 90 3.53 -6.48 -18.16
C PHE A 90 3.12 -6.94 -16.75
N LEU A 91 1.81 -7.02 -16.48
CA LEU A 91 1.31 -7.46 -15.18
C LEU A 91 1.64 -8.92 -14.91
N ALA A 92 1.60 -9.80 -15.92
CA ALA A 92 1.99 -11.20 -15.75
C ALA A 92 3.46 -11.31 -15.31
N GLU A 93 4.36 -10.51 -15.90
CA GLU A 93 5.75 -10.43 -15.44
C GLU A 93 5.85 -9.96 -13.98
N ARG A 94 5.08 -8.93 -13.61
CA ARG A 94 5.11 -8.39 -12.24
C ARG A 94 4.53 -9.35 -11.21
N LEU A 95 3.46 -10.07 -11.53
CA LEU A 95 2.89 -11.12 -10.69
C LEU A 95 3.86 -12.29 -10.54
N ARG A 96 4.61 -12.66 -11.59
CA ARG A 96 5.69 -13.65 -11.48
C ARG A 96 6.77 -13.21 -10.49
N ILE A 97 7.14 -11.93 -10.50
CA ILE A 97 8.10 -11.38 -9.52
C ILE A 97 7.52 -11.46 -8.11
N ALA A 98 6.25 -11.08 -7.90
CA ALA A 98 5.58 -11.19 -6.60
C ALA A 98 5.54 -12.64 -6.08
N GLN A 99 5.22 -13.61 -6.95
CA GLN A 99 5.28 -15.04 -6.62
C GLN A 99 6.70 -15.48 -6.26
N ALA A 100 7.73 -14.99 -6.96
CA ALA A 100 9.12 -15.27 -6.62
C ALA A 100 9.51 -14.68 -5.24
N VAL A 101 9.03 -13.49 -4.90
CA VAL A 101 9.18 -12.92 -3.56
C VAL A 101 8.49 -13.80 -2.51
N ALA A 102 7.27 -14.28 -2.76
CA ALA A 102 6.55 -15.20 -1.86
C ALA A 102 7.34 -16.49 -1.62
N ASN A 103 7.95 -17.03 -2.69
CA ASN A 103 8.82 -18.19 -2.61
C ASN A 103 10.08 -17.94 -1.77
N ILE A 104 10.59 -16.71 -1.72
CA ILE A 104 11.76 -16.34 -0.90
C ILE A 104 11.34 -16.17 0.56
N THR A 105 10.28 -15.42 0.82
CA THR A 105 9.81 -15.10 2.18
C THR A 105 9.04 -16.25 2.85
N LYS A 106 8.63 -17.26 2.07
CA LYS A 106 7.85 -18.44 2.52
C LYS A 106 6.49 -18.11 3.12
N VAL A 107 5.93 -16.96 2.75
CA VAL A 107 4.58 -16.52 3.12
C VAL A 107 3.90 -15.88 1.92
N PRO A 108 2.55 -15.86 1.86
CA PRO A 108 1.84 -15.10 0.84
C PRO A 108 2.25 -13.62 0.84
N VAL A 109 2.37 -13.02 -0.34
CA VAL A 109 2.84 -11.65 -0.51
C VAL A 109 1.68 -10.71 -0.78
N PRO A 110 1.41 -9.73 0.11
CA PRO A 110 0.53 -8.63 -0.20
C PRO A 110 1.07 -7.83 -1.39
N TYR A 111 0.23 -7.63 -2.40
CA TYR A 111 0.56 -6.98 -3.66
C TYR A 111 -0.42 -5.84 -3.95
N VAL A 112 -0.01 -4.62 -3.61
CA VAL A 112 -0.86 -3.43 -3.70
C VAL A 112 -0.86 -2.88 -5.12
N LEU A 113 -2.07 -2.73 -5.67
CA LEU A 113 -2.35 -2.22 -7.00
C LEU A 113 -3.12 -0.90 -6.84
N HIS A 114 -2.49 0.22 -7.21
CA HIS A 114 -3.13 1.53 -7.16
C HIS A 114 -4.31 1.64 -8.14
N CYS A 115 -5.48 2.01 -7.61
CA CYS A 115 -6.65 2.32 -8.41
C CYS A 115 -6.51 3.79 -8.88
N GLY A 116 -5.99 3.97 -10.10
CA GLY A 116 -5.78 5.27 -10.71
C GLY A 116 -7.04 5.77 -11.42
N PHE A 117 -7.60 6.91 -11.01
CA PHE A 117 -8.48 7.69 -11.88
C PHE A 117 -7.91 9.11 -12.00
N GLY A 118 -6.67 9.16 -12.47
CA GLY A 118 -5.98 10.40 -12.81
C GLY A 118 -5.68 10.39 -14.29
N ASN A 119 -5.91 11.51 -14.97
CA ASN A 119 -5.77 11.76 -16.42
C ASN A 119 -4.35 11.51 -16.98
N SER A 120 -3.74 10.34 -16.70
CA SER A 120 -2.37 9.98 -17.04
C SER A 120 -2.12 9.94 -18.55
N LEU A 121 -3.19 9.85 -19.34
CA LEU A 121 -3.15 9.83 -20.81
C LEU A 121 -3.73 11.08 -21.48
N GLY A 122 -4.18 12.09 -20.71
CA GLY A 122 -4.78 13.30 -21.29
C GLY A 122 -6.08 13.07 -22.08
N VAL A 123 -6.69 11.89 -21.94
CA VAL A 123 -7.98 11.53 -22.53
C VAL A 123 -9.05 11.58 -21.44
N GLU A 124 -10.01 12.48 -21.58
CA GLU A 124 -11.21 12.50 -20.73
C GLU A 124 -12.05 11.25 -21.01
N LYS A 125 -11.99 10.25 -20.12
CA LYS A 125 -12.94 9.15 -20.07
C LYS A 125 -14.06 9.44 -19.07
N LYS A 126 -15.27 9.00 -19.41
CA LYS A 126 -16.42 9.05 -18.49
C LYS A 126 -16.22 8.06 -17.34
N GLN A 127 -16.83 8.35 -16.19
CA GLN A 127 -16.74 7.49 -15.00
C GLN A 127 -17.16 6.03 -15.26
N GLU A 128 -18.18 5.80 -16.09
CA GLU A 128 -18.63 4.45 -16.44
C GLU A 128 -17.57 3.64 -17.21
N GLU A 129 -16.87 4.27 -18.17
CA GLU A 129 -15.79 3.65 -18.95
C GLU A 129 -14.58 3.33 -18.07
N LEU A 130 -14.29 4.23 -17.15
CA LEU A 130 -13.25 4.12 -16.14
C LEU A 130 -13.49 2.92 -15.22
N ILE A 131 -14.69 2.81 -14.65
CA ILE A 131 -15.10 1.68 -13.80
C ILE A 131 -15.07 0.37 -14.59
N THR A 132 -15.57 0.36 -15.83
CA THR A 132 -15.58 -0.85 -16.68
C THR A 132 -14.16 -1.37 -16.92
N GLY A 133 -13.24 -0.51 -17.36
CA GLY A 133 -11.84 -0.92 -17.57
C GLY A 133 -11.16 -1.38 -16.28
N GLY A 134 -11.44 -0.72 -15.16
CA GLY A 134 -10.94 -1.14 -13.84
C GLY A 134 -11.47 -2.51 -13.41
N LYS A 135 -12.76 -2.82 -13.65
CA LYS A 135 -13.33 -4.15 -13.39
C LYS A 135 -12.67 -5.22 -14.26
N GLU A 136 -12.46 -4.94 -15.55
CA GLU A 136 -11.76 -5.86 -16.46
C GLU A 136 -10.32 -6.14 -16.01
N PHE A 137 -9.61 -5.10 -15.56
CA PHE A 137 -8.28 -5.21 -14.98
C PHE A 137 -8.25 -6.13 -13.76
N PHE A 138 -9.11 -5.89 -12.76
CA PHE A 138 -9.09 -6.67 -11.52
C PHE A 138 -9.59 -8.09 -11.72
N ALA A 139 -10.59 -8.31 -12.58
CA ALA A 139 -11.01 -9.65 -12.98
C ALA A 139 -9.88 -10.43 -13.67
N TRP A 140 -9.08 -9.77 -14.50
CA TRP A 140 -7.91 -10.39 -15.11
C TRP A 140 -6.84 -10.74 -14.06
N VAL A 141 -6.57 -9.84 -13.12
CA VAL A 141 -5.62 -10.10 -12.02
C VAL A 141 -6.06 -11.29 -11.17
N ASP A 142 -7.33 -11.33 -10.77
CA ASP A 142 -7.92 -12.44 -9.99
C ASP A 142 -7.71 -13.78 -10.70
N LYS A 143 -8.07 -13.83 -11.99
CA LYS A 143 -7.89 -15.01 -12.83
C LYS A 143 -6.43 -15.48 -12.83
N MET A 144 -5.48 -14.58 -13.02
CA MET A 144 -4.06 -14.93 -13.07
C MET A 144 -3.55 -15.44 -11.72
N ILE A 145 -4.02 -14.89 -10.61
CA ILE A 145 -3.66 -15.36 -9.26
C ILE A 145 -4.19 -16.76 -9.03
N VAL A 146 -5.47 -17.00 -9.31
CA VAL A 146 -6.11 -18.31 -9.15
C VAL A 146 -5.45 -19.37 -10.03
N GLU A 147 -5.08 -19.03 -11.27
CA GLU A 147 -4.52 -19.99 -12.22
C GLU A 147 -3.01 -20.23 -12.05
N GLN A 148 -2.23 -19.21 -11.63
CA GLN A 148 -0.76 -19.25 -11.77
C GLN A 148 0.02 -18.71 -10.56
N TYR A 149 -0.54 -17.79 -9.78
CA TYR A 149 0.20 -17.02 -8.77
C TYR A 149 -0.48 -17.05 -7.40
N GLY A 150 -0.85 -18.24 -6.92
CA GLY A 150 -1.71 -18.44 -5.74
C GLY A 150 -1.14 -17.96 -4.41
N ASP A 151 0.15 -17.65 -4.30
CA ASP A 151 0.74 -17.05 -3.09
C ASP A 151 0.78 -15.50 -3.16
N VAL A 152 0.22 -14.90 -4.20
CA VAL A 152 0.07 -13.44 -4.31
C VAL A 152 -1.30 -13.03 -3.79
N VAL A 153 -1.31 -12.14 -2.78
CA VAL A 153 -2.52 -11.53 -2.23
C VAL A 153 -2.70 -10.16 -2.86
N ALA A 154 -3.42 -10.07 -3.98
CA ALA A 154 -3.62 -8.79 -4.67
C ALA A 154 -4.68 -7.91 -3.98
N LEU A 155 -4.40 -6.61 -3.98
CA LEU A 155 -5.15 -5.62 -3.23
C LEU A 155 -5.44 -4.40 -4.13
N CYS A 156 -6.71 -3.98 -4.31
CA CYS A 156 -6.99 -2.64 -4.85
C CYS A 156 -6.76 -1.63 -3.73
N GLU A 157 -5.84 -0.69 -3.94
CA GLU A 157 -5.72 0.44 -3.03
C GLU A 157 -6.84 1.44 -3.26
N THR A 158 -7.37 1.97 -2.15
CA THR A 158 -8.32 3.09 -2.21
C THR A 158 -7.75 4.27 -3.01
N TRP A 159 -8.60 5.06 -3.66
CA TRP A 159 -8.18 5.98 -4.72
C TRP A 159 -7.20 7.07 -4.27
N ASP A 160 -6.19 7.36 -5.10
CA ASP A 160 -5.14 8.33 -4.80
C ASP A 160 -5.69 9.78 -4.68
N ILE A 161 -5.07 10.58 -3.80
CA ILE A 161 -5.36 12.01 -3.58
C ILE A 161 -5.26 12.86 -4.86
N ASN A 162 -4.54 12.41 -5.88
CA ASN A 162 -4.35 13.11 -7.16
C ASN A 162 -5.38 12.71 -8.22
N ALA A 163 -6.27 11.76 -7.92
CA ALA A 163 -7.37 11.41 -8.83
C ALA A 163 -8.42 12.52 -8.88
N ASP A 164 -9.21 12.54 -9.95
CA ASP A 164 -10.25 13.55 -10.17
C ASP A 164 -11.31 13.50 -9.04
N LEU A 165 -11.42 14.59 -8.29
CA LEU A 165 -12.31 14.69 -7.13
C LEU A 165 -13.79 14.55 -7.52
N GLU A 166 -14.19 14.98 -8.72
CA GLU A 166 -15.57 14.85 -9.19
C GLU A 166 -15.92 13.37 -9.41
N LYS A 167 -14.95 12.57 -9.85
CA LYS A 167 -15.11 11.13 -10.08
C LYS A 167 -15.07 10.31 -8.78
N GLN A 168 -14.73 10.96 -7.67
CA GLN A 168 -14.62 10.35 -6.35
C GLN A 168 -15.89 10.44 -5.50
N GLN A 169 -17.03 10.90 -6.06
CA GLN A 169 -18.31 11.09 -5.33
C GLN A 169 -18.94 9.82 -4.74
N GLU A 170 -18.44 8.63 -5.07
CA GLU A 170 -18.82 7.35 -4.43
C GLU A 170 -17.58 6.54 -4.00
N TYR A 171 -16.62 7.18 -3.33
CA TYR A 171 -15.27 6.65 -3.06
C TYR A 171 -15.23 5.20 -2.53
N TRP A 172 -15.99 4.91 -1.47
CA TRP A 172 -16.05 3.58 -0.87
C TRP A 172 -16.69 2.55 -1.81
N GLN A 173 -17.83 2.91 -2.41
CA GLN A 173 -18.59 2.02 -3.29
C GLN A 173 -17.81 1.73 -4.57
N ASN A 174 -17.13 2.73 -5.12
CA ASN A 174 -16.29 2.57 -6.30
C ASN A 174 -15.17 1.54 -6.08
N CYS A 175 -14.50 1.58 -4.93
CA CYS A 175 -13.47 0.59 -4.60
C CYS A 175 -14.06 -0.84 -4.53
N LEU A 176 -15.24 -1.00 -3.93
CA LEU A 176 -15.97 -2.28 -3.89
C LEU A 176 -16.39 -2.76 -5.29
N THR A 177 -16.96 -1.86 -6.10
CA THR A 177 -17.43 -2.15 -7.46
C THR A 177 -16.29 -2.64 -8.36
N LEU A 178 -15.07 -2.13 -8.19
CA LEU A 178 -13.91 -2.52 -9.00
C LEU A 178 -13.47 -3.97 -8.77
N ILE A 179 -13.65 -4.49 -7.56
CA ILE A 179 -13.24 -5.84 -7.16
C ILE A 179 -14.45 -6.78 -6.99
N GLU A 180 -15.62 -6.34 -7.41
CA GLU A 180 -16.85 -7.14 -7.40
C GLU A 180 -16.63 -8.45 -8.18
N GLU A 181 -17.14 -9.57 -7.65
CA GLU A 181 -16.97 -10.92 -8.22
C GLU A 181 -15.52 -11.44 -8.29
N THR A 182 -14.57 -10.77 -7.62
CA THR A 182 -13.18 -11.23 -7.47
C THR A 182 -12.87 -11.61 -6.01
N ASN A 183 -11.78 -12.35 -5.81
CA ASN A 183 -11.26 -12.69 -4.48
C ASN A 183 -10.23 -11.67 -3.96
N LEU A 184 -10.07 -10.54 -4.64
CA LEU A 184 -9.10 -9.52 -4.23
C LEU A 184 -9.54 -8.85 -2.92
N GLY A 185 -8.54 -8.47 -2.13
CA GLY A 185 -8.74 -7.63 -0.95
C GLY A 185 -8.63 -6.14 -1.28
N ILE A 186 -8.82 -5.31 -0.26
CA ILE A 186 -8.64 -3.87 -0.32
C ILE A 186 -7.40 -3.48 0.49
N CYS A 187 -6.56 -2.65 -0.11
CA CYS A 187 -5.58 -1.86 0.62
C CYS A 187 -6.22 -0.53 1.02
N TRP A 188 -6.56 -0.39 2.31
CA TRP A 188 -7.14 0.84 2.81
C TRP A 188 -6.05 1.85 3.15
N ASP A 189 -5.99 2.94 2.39
CA ASP A 189 -5.16 4.08 2.72
C ASP A 189 -5.93 5.14 3.54
N PHE A 190 -5.45 5.38 4.75
CA PHE A 190 -6.08 6.31 5.69
C PHE A 190 -6.02 7.76 5.19
N LEU A 191 -4.91 8.16 4.55
CA LEU A 191 -4.74 9.50 4.04
C LEU A 191 -5.71 9.76 2.89
N HIS A 192 -5.84 8.82 1.96
CA HIS A 192 -6.73 8.95 0.81
C HIS A 192 -8.16 9.22 1.29
N SER A 193 -8.62 8.43 2.25
CA SER A 193 -9.98 8.51 2.80
C SER A 193 -10.24 9.84 3.52
N TRP A 194 -9.28 10.28 4.33
CA TRP A 194 -9.36 11.59 4.98
C TRP A 194 -9.37 12.74 3.95
N PHE A 195 -8.49 12.69 2.96
CA PHE A 195 -8.37 13.73 1.94
C PHE A 195 -9.67 13.88 1.15
N VAL A 196 -10.25 12.77 0.72
CA VAL A 196 -11.52 12.76 -0.01
C VAL A 196 -12.65 13.29 0.87
N SER A 197 -12.80 12.78 2.10
CA SER A 197 -13.85 13.25 3.00
C SER A 197 -13.80 14.75 3.29
N THR A 198 -12.59 15.33 3.39
CA THR A 198 -12.40 16.77 3.67
C THR A 198 -12.59 17.66 2.43
N ARG A 199 -12.29 17.16 1.23
CA ARG A 199 -12.38 17.94 -0.01
C ARG A 199 -13.76 17.89 -0.67
N ILE A 200 -14.42 16.73 -0.65
CA ILE A 200 -15.71 16.51 -1.32
C ILE A 200 -16.88 16.32 -0.36
N GLY A 201 -16.65 16.43 0.96
CA GLY A 201 -17.72 16.37 1.97
C GLY A 201 -18.35 14.99 2.13
N GLN A 202 -17.61 13.94 1.76
CA GLN A 202 -18.09 12.57 1.81
C GLN A 202 -18.15 11.96 3.21
N GLN A 203 -18.82 10.80 3.30
CA GLN A 203 -18.81 9.99 4.50
C GLN A 203 -17.38 9.62 4.88
N ARG A 204 -16.95 10.15 6.03
CA ARG A 204 -15.59 10.00 6.57
C ARG A 204 -15.21 8.54 6.90
N PHE A 205 -16.19 7.68 7.18
CA PHE A 205 -15.97 6.30 7.61
C PHE A 205 -16.63 5.31 6.63
N PRO A 206 -15.95 4.21 6.28
CA PRO A 206 -16.53 3.18 5.43
C PRO A 206 -17.67 2.43 6.14
N GLY A 207 -18.49 1.72 5.36
CA GLY A 207 -19.46 0.74 5.88
C GLY A 207 -18.86 -0.65 6.09
N GLU A 208 -19.65 -1.54 6.68
CA GLU A 208 -19.30 -2.94 7.00
C GLU A 208 -18.78 -3.71 5.78
N ASP A 209 -19.44 -3.59 4.63
CA ASP A 209 -19.09 -4.33 3.41
C ASP A 209 -17.67 -3.99 2.92
N PHE A 210 -17.24 -2.75 3.11
CA PHE A 210 -15.87 -2.33 2.80
C PHE A 210 -14.88 -2.90 3.82
N LEU A 211 -15.19 -2.79 5.12
CA LEU A 211 -14.32 -3.26 6.20
C LEU A 211 -14.07 -4.77 6.13
N ALA A 212 -15.08 -5.55 5.74
CA ALA A 212 -14.99 -6.98 5.52
C ALA A 212 -14.07 -7.38 4.35
N ARG A 213 -13.69 -6.43 3.48
CA ARG A 213 -12.79 -6.63 2.34
C ARG A 213 -11.39 -6.05 2.58
N VAL A 214 -11.14 -5.38 3.70
CA VAL A 214 -9.81 -4.82 3.98
C VAL A 214 -8.86 -5.94 4.39
N ASP A 215 -7.77 -6.09 3.64
CA ASP A 215 -6.71 -7.08 3.91
C ASP A 215 -5.34 -6.42 4.08
N HIS A 216 -5.22 -5.14 3.75
CA HIS A 216 -3.98 -4.38 3.93
C HIS A 216 -4.31 -2.93 4.29
N VAL A 217 -3.44 -2.29 5.06
CA VAL A 217 -3.66 -0.90 5.50
C VAL A 217 -2.39 -0.11 5.29
N HIS A 218 -2.54 1.05 4.67
CA HIS A 218 -1.54 2.09 4.66
C HIS A 218 -1.90 3.15 5.70
N ALA A 219 -1.14 3.17 6.79
CA ALA A 219 -1.36 4.07 7.92
C ALA A 219 -0.30 5.18 7.93
N CYS A 220 -0.75 6.41 7.76
CA CYS A 220 0.02 7.60 8.07
C CYS A 220 -0.89 8.68 8.63
N ASP A 221 -0.26 9.69 9.20
CA ASP A 221 -0.91 10.97 9.49
C ASP A 221 -0.50 11.98 8.43
N ALA A 222 -1.14 13.13 8.39
CA ALA A 222 -0.78 14.21 7.49
C ALA A 222 -1.33 15.54 7.95
N HIS A 223 -0.82 16.61 7.32
CA HIS A 223 -1.47 17.91 7.33
C HIS A 223 -1.37 18.56 5.94
N VAL A 224 -2.29 19.49 5.66
CA VAL A 224 -2.18 20.37 4.50
C VAL A 224 -1.34 21.58 4.90
N ASN A 225 -0.23 21.82 4.19
CA ASN A 225 0.63 22.96 4.47
C ASN A 225 0.10 24.25 3.80
N GLY A 226 0.79 25.36 4.02
CA GLY A 226 0.36 26.69 3.54
C GLY A 226 0.27 26.84 2.01
N SER A 227 0.87 25.93 1.22
CA SER A 227 0.76 25.90 -0.24
C SER A 227 -0.36 24.97 -0.73
N GLY A 228 -1.10 24.32 0.17
CA GLY A 228 -2.12 23.35 -0.17
C GLY A 228 -1.58 21.94 -0.45
N GLN A 229 -0.28 21.70 -0.27
CA GLN A 229 0.34 20.38 -0.43
C GLN A 229 0.15 19.53 0.83
N ILE A 230 0.14 18.20 0.67
CA ILE A 230 0.03 17.26 1.78
C ILE A 230 1.43 16.86 2.25
N ASP A 231 1.71 17.13 3.52
CA ASP A 231 2.91 16.65 4.18
C ASP A 231 2.58 15.38 4.97
N TYR A 232 3.20 14.26 4.56
CA TYR A 232 3.07 12.96 5.22
C TYR A 232 3.78 12.99 6.57
N LEU A 233 3.10 12.52 7.61
CA LEU A 233 3.58 12.53 8.98
C LEU A 233 3.56 11.12 9.60
N PRO A 234 4.47 10.85 10.56
CA PRO A 234 4.29 9.75 11.52
C PRO A 234 2.92 9.78 12.17
N LEU A 235 2.42 8.65 12.67
CA LEU A 235 1.14 8.59 13.38
C LEU A 235 1.18 9.51 14.61
N THR A 236 0.63 10.72 14.49
CA THR A 236 0.64 11.77 15.53
C THR A 236 -0.79 12.24 15.79
N ASP A 237 -0.99 13.48 16.24
CA ASP A 237 -2.33 14.07 16.38
C ASP A 237 -2.54 15.13 15.29
N GLY A 238 -2.13 14.80 14.06
CA GLY A 238 -2.39 15.56 12.84
C GLY A 238 -3.85 15.44 12.39
N ALA A 239 -4.10 15.54 11.10
CA ALA A 239 -5.46 15.67 10.59
C ALA A 239 -6.15 14.34 10.29
N VAL A 240 -5.39 13.28 10.01
CA VAL A 240 -5.95 11.97 9.63
C VAL A 240 -6.47 11.26 10.87
N PRO A 241 -7.74 10.80 10.92
CA PRO A 241 -8.30 10.09 12.08
C PRO A 241 -7.86 8.62 12.15
N TRP A 242 -6.55 8.39 12.12
CA TRP A 242 -5.99 7.04 12.10
C TRP A 242 -6.35 6.25 13.37
N ARG A 243 -6.60 6.92 14.51
CA ARG A 243 -7.04 6.27 15.76
C ARG A 243 -8.45 5.70 15.63
N GLU A 244 -9.35 6.48 15.06
CA GLU A 244 -10.73 6.08 14.81
C GLU A 244 -10.79 4.99 13.74
N TYR A 245 -10.00 5.11 12.67
CA TYR A 245 -9.88 4.05 11.66
C TYR A 245 -9.29 2.76 12.23
N SER A 246 -8.26 2.84 13.07
CA SER A 246 -7.69 1.67 13.75
C SER A 246 -8.69 1.04 14.73
N SER A 247 -9.45 1.87 15.46
CA SER A 247 -10.52 1.40 16.36
C SER A 247 -11.63 0.70 15.59
N LEU A 248 -11.96 1.18 14.39
CA LEU A 248 -12.94 0.57 13.52
C LEU A 248 -12.45 -0.81 13.08
N LEU A 249 -11.25 -0.91 12.50
CA LEU A 249 -10.63 -2.19 12.12
C LEU A 249 -10.57 -3.19 13.28
N ALA A 250 -10.16 -2.75 14.47
CA ALA A 250 -10.09 -3.61 15.65
C ALA A 250 -11.47 -4.17 16.07
N ARG A 251 -12.54 -3.38 15.91
CA ARG A 251 -13.92 -3.84 16.17
C ARG A 251 -14.44 -4.84 15.13
N HIS A 252 -13.82 -4.89 13.96
CA HIS A 252 -14.10 -5.87 12.89
C HIS A 252 -13.12 -7.05 12.91
N ASP A 253 -12.43 -7.28 14.03
CA ASP A 253 -11.49 -8.39 14.20
C ASP A 253 -10.40 -8.45 13.12
N TYR A 254 -10.00 -7.29 12.58
CA TYR A 254 -8.96 -7.19 11.56
C TYR A 254 -7.63 -7.80 12.06
N ASP A 255 -7.06 -8.71 11.28
CA ASP A 255 -5.94 -9.55 11.69
C ASP A 255 -4.82 -9.67 10.64
N SER A 256 -4.81 -8.81 9.63
CA SER A 256 -3.85 -8.86 8.53
C SER A 256 -2.70 -7.84 8.69
N THR A 257 -2.41 -7.02 7.69
CA THR A 257 -1.18 -6.22 7.57
C THR A 257 -1.40 -4.70 7.60
N ILE A 258 -0.66 -4.00 8.46
CA ILE A 258 -0.67 -2.53 8.56
C ILE A 258 0.73 -1.98 8.29
N VAL A 259 0.87 -1.10 7.31
CA VAL A 259 2.13 -0.43 6.95
C VAL A 259 2.16 0.97 7.52
N LEU A 260 3.27 1.32 8.18
CA LEU A 260 3.62 2.71 8.47
C LEU A 260 4.07 3.39 7.15
N LYS A 261 3.17 4.19 6.54
CA LYS A 261 3.38 4.88 5.25
C LYS A 261 4.07 6.24 5.46
N VAL A 262 5.29 6.22 6.02
CA VAL A 262 6.09 7.44 6.20
C VAL A 262 7.48 7.24 5.65
N ASP A 263 7.86 8.14 4.76
CA ASP A 263 9.18 8.12 4.13
C ASP A 263 10.29 8.32 5.17
N PRO A 264 11.33 7.47 5.20
CA PRO A 264 12.46 7.65 6.11
C PRO A 264 13.12 9.04 6.01
N GLY A 265 13.06 9.68 4.84
CA GLY A 265 13.52 11.03 4.54
C GLY A 265 12.87 12.13 5.37
N TYR A 266 11.66 11.90 5.93
CA TYR A 266 11.04 12.80 6.92
C TYR A 266 11.94 12.99 8.15
N TYR A 267 12.69 11.96 8.52
CA TYR A 267 13.50 11.95 9.73
C TYR A 267 14.91 12.51 9.49
N ARG A 268 15.48 13.13 10.53
CA ARG A 268 16.82 13.72 10.48
C ARG A 268 17.92 12.69 10.21
N GLY A 269 17.73 11.45 10.67
CA GLY A 269 18.62 10.32 10.42
C GLY A 269 18.10 9.04 11.05
N LEU A 270 18.93 7.98 11.03
CA LEU A 270 18.58 6.64 11.49
C LEU A 270 17.90 6.60 12.87
N TYR A 271 18.52 7.22 13.88
CA TYR A 271 18.01 7.15 15.25
C TYR A 271 16.58 7.73 15.36
N THR A 272 16.35 8.90 14.78
CA THR A 272 15.02 9.51 14.80
C THR A 272 14.00 8.72 13.99
N PHE A 273 14.44 8.05 12.91
CA PHE A 273 13.59 7.17 12.13
C PHE A 273 13.16 5.94 12.94
N LEU A 274 14.10 5.18 13.50
CA LEU A 274 13.81 3.99 14.31
C LEU A 274 12.93 4.33 15.53
N LYS A 275 13.16 5.48 16.17
CA LYS A 275 12.28 5.95 17.25
C LYS A 275 10.85 6.20 16.74
N GLY A 276 10.70 6.89 15.61
CA GLY A 276 9.39 7.12 15.00
C GLY A 276 8.67 5.83 14.61
N VAL A 277 9.40 4.85 14.09
CA VAL A 277 8.88 3.50 13.79
C VAL A 277 8.39 2.81 15.06
N SER A 278 9.23 2.76 16.12
CA SER A 278 8.87 2.16 17.39
C SER A 278 7.64 2.82 18.04
N ASP A 279 7.55 4.15 17.97
CA ASP A 279 6.40 4.90 18.46
C ASP A 279 5.13 4.58 17.65
N GLY A 280 5.25 4.47 16.31
CA GLY A 280 4.15 4.08 15.42
C GLY A 280 3.66 2.66 15.69
N VAL A 281 4.58 1.69 15.84
CA VAL A 281 4.26 0.30 16.20
C VAL A 281 3.53 0.25 17.54
N SER A 282 4.02 0.97 18.55
CA SER A 282 3.39 1.00 19.88
C SER A 282 1.98 1.59 19.84
N LYS A 283 1.75 2.63 19.04
CA LYS A 283 0.45 3.25 18.85
C LYS A 283 -0.55 2.33 18.17
N LEU A 284 -0.12 1.56 17.16
CA LEU A 284 -1.00 0.60 16.48
C LEU A 284 -1.31 -0.59 17.40
N ARG A 285 -0.31 -1.14 18.09
CA ARG A 285 -0.50 -2.26 19.04
C ARG A 285 -1.51 -1.96 20.13
N PHE A 286 -1.65 -0.71 20.56
CA PHE A 286 -2.70 -0.31 21.50
C PHE A 286 -4.12 -0.74 21.06
N PHE A 287 -4.38 -0.86 19.76
CA PHE A 287 -5.69 -1.26 19.23
C PHE A 287 -5.81 -2.76 18.92
N PHE A 288 -4.70 -3.47 18.70
CA PHE A 288 -4.70 -4.82 18.11
C PHE A 288 -3.98 -5.89 18.95
N ASP A 289 -3.35 -5.53 20.08
CA ASP A 289 -2.81 -6.45 21.09
C ASP A 289 -3.74 -6.51 22.32
#